data_AF-A0A8T1M0D0-F1
#
_entry.id   AF-A0A8T1M0D0-F1
#
_cell.length_a   1.000
_cell.length_b   1.000
_cell.length_c   1.000
_cell.angle_alpha   90.00
_cell.angle_beta   90.00
_cell.angle_gamma   90.00
#
_symmetry.space_group_name_H-M   'P 1'
#
loop_
_entity.id
_entity.type
_entity.pdbx_description
1 polymer ?
#
loop_
_entity_poly.entity_id
_entity_poly.type
_entity_poly.pdbx_seq_one_letter_code
_entity_poly.pdbx_strand_id
1 'polypeptide(L)'
;MTLFNYNQLDFVIRASGRRTKFDQILSDLWTKAHDTGKFRYKLPQDKILRVLDDISFKPVILVLPERFKLRRRPTEVLSLNDPPTGFHFNNIAREEILLSLNSTNGNSVPKEESLLLIANISPFTPLHCLLVPEPQACFNQVRTVVSPPNVLLFPAY
;
A
#
# COMPACT_ATOMS: atom_id res chain seq x y z
N MET A 1 -9.53 -2.43 -13.80
CA MET A 1 -9.67 -2.16 -12.35
C MET A 1 -10.65 -3.19 -11.79
N THR A 2 -10.33 -3.83 -10.65
CA THR A 2 -11.17 -4.88 -10.06
C THR A 2 -11.94 -4.29 -8.87
N LEU A 3 -13.28 -4.33 -8.91
CA LEU A 3 -14.12 -3.93 -7.78
C LEU A 3 -14.19 -5.08 -6.77
N PHE A 4 -13.84 -4.80 -5.51
CA PHE A 4 -13.96 -5.75 -4.40
C PHE A 4 -14.95 -5.22 -3.38
N ASN A 5 -16.08 -5.90 -3.27
CA ASN A 5 -17.08 -5.64 -2.24
C ASN A 5 -16.66 -6.38 -0.97
N TYR A 6 -16.39 -5.65 0.10
CA TYR A 6 -15.96 -6.20 1.36
C TYR A 6 -17.05 -6.07 2.43
N ASN A 7 -17.09 -7.05 3.35
CA ASN A 7 -17.89 -7.02 4.56
C ASN A 7 -17.05 -7.40 5.79
N GLN A 8 -17.67 -7.54 6.97
CA GLN A 8 -16.93 -7.84 8.21
C GLN A 8 -16.20 -9.20 8.17
N LEU A 9 -16.64 -10.15 7.35
CA LEU A 9 -16.02 -11.47 7.18
C LEU A 9 -14.72 -11.40 6.36
N ASP A 10 -14.45 -10.28 5.67
CA ASP A 10 -13.21 -10.07 4.92
C ASP A 10 -12.10 -9.45 5.79
N PHE A 11 -12.45 -8.79 6.92
CA PHE A 11 -11.48 -8.21 7.86
C PHE A 11 -11.09 -9.19 8.96
N VAL A 12 -10.52 -10.31 8.56
CA VAL A 12 -10.20 -11.40 9.47
C VAL A 12 -8.71 -11.42 9.80
N ILE A 13 -8.35 -10.83 10.94
CA ILE A 13 -7.01 -11.02 11.52
C ILE A 13 -7.03 -12.35 12.29
N ARG A 14 -6.66 -13.45 11.64
CA ARG A 14 -6.54 -14.76 12.29
C ARG A 14 -5.09 -15.18 12.40
N ALA A 15 -4.66 -15.51 13.62
CA ALA A 15 -3.42 -16.23 13.87
C ALA A 15 -3.39 -17.62 13.20
N SER A 16 -4.55 -18.17 12.83
CA SER A 16 -4.72 -19.53 12.30
C SER A 16 -4.29 -19.73 10.83
N GLY A 17 -3.73 -18.70 10.17
CA GLY A 17 -3.15 -18.82 8.82
C GLY A 17 -4.13 -19.14 7.67
N ARG A 18 -5.45 -19.09 7.90
CA ARG A 18 -6.45 -19.33 6.85
C ARG A 18 -6.59 -18.07 5.98
N ARG A 19 -6.29 -18.19 4.68
CA ARG A 19 -6.49 -17.11 3.70
C ARG A 19 -7.98 -16.89 3.44
N THR A 20 -8.39 -15.63 3.49
CA THR A 20 -9.70 -15.17 3.04
C THR A 20 -9.73 -15.03 1.51
N LYS A 21 -10.93 -14.78 0.96
CA LYS A 21 -11.09 -14.39 -0.46
C LYS A 21 -10.30 -13.12 -0.77
N PHE A 22 -10.32 -12.14 0.14
CA PHE A 22 -9.55 -10.90 0.00
C PHE A 22 -8.05 -11.18 -0.08
N ASP A 23 -7.51 -11.99 0.83
CA ASP A 23 -6.07 -12.32 0.86
C ASP A 23 -5.62 -12.99 -0.44
N GLN A 24 -6.44 -13.91 -0.97
CA GLN A 24 -6.12 -14.62 -2.21
C GLN A 24 -6.10 -13.66 -3.40
N ILE A 25 -7.15 -12.86 -3.57
CA ILE A 25 -7.26 -11.90 -4.69
C ILE A 25 -6.13 -10.86 -4.61
N LEU A 26 -5.87 -10.31 -3.42
CA LEU A 26 -4.78 -9.37 -3.22
C LEU A 26 -3.42 -9.99 -3.55
N SER A 27 -3.18 -11.22 -3.09
CA SER A 27 -1.95 -11.95 -3.37
C SER A 27 -1.73 -12.12 -4.88
N ASP A 28 -2.76 -12.56 -5.61
CA ASP A 28 -2.67 -12.83 -7.04
C ASP A 28 -2.43 -11.54 -7.84
N LEU A 29 -3.16 -10.47 -7.52
CA LEU A 29 -3.02 -9.17 -8.18
C LEU A 29 -1.66 -8.53 -7.90
N TRP A 30 -1.23 -8.55 -6.64
CA TRP A 30 0.07 -7.99 -6.25
C TRP A 30 1.22 -8.76 -6.90
N THR A 31 1.15 -10.09 -6.91
CA THR A 31 2.18 -10.96 -7.52
C THR A 31 2.27 -10.69 -9.02
N LYS A 32 1.11 -10.64 -9.71
CA LYS A 32 1.05 -10.29 -11.12
C LYS A 32 1.67 -8.91 -11.41
N ALA A 33 1.36 -7.90 -10.60
CA ALA A 33 1.93 -6.56 -10.75
C ALA A 33 3.45 -6.54 -10.50
N HIS A 34 3.92 -7.28 -9.50
CA HIS A 34 5.35 -7.43 -9.20
C HIS A 34 6.10 -8.12 -10.35
N ASP A 35 5.56 -9.21 -10.89
CA ASP A 35 6.25 -10.04 -11.88
C ASP A 35 6.23 -9.43 -13.29
N THR A 36 5.23 -8.59 -13.59
CA THR A 36 5.13 -7.84 -14.86
C THR A 36 5.97 -6.55 -14.88
N GLY A 37 6.87 -6.36 -13.90
CA GLY A 37 7.85 -5.26 -13.92
C GLY A 37 7.26 -3.88 -13.63
N LYS A 38 6.08 -3.81 -12.98
CA LYS A 38 5.46 -2.53 -12.58
C LYS A 38 6.13 -1.89 -11.37
N PHE A 39 6.98 -2.64 -10.69
CA PHE A 39 7.67 -2.24 -9.48
C PHE A 39 9.06 -1.68 -9.86
N ARG A 40 9.53 -0.69 -9.11
CA ARG A 40 10.85 -0.06 -9.37
C ARG A 40 12.00 -1.05 -9.25
N TYR A 41 11.83 -2.07 -8.41
CA TYR A 41 12.79 -3.13 -8.18
C TYR A 41 12.05 -4.40 -7.76
N LYS A 42 12.67 -5.55 -8.02
CA LYS A 42 12.20 -6.83 -7.49
C LYS A 42 12.60 -6.96 -6.03
N LEU A 43 11.73 -7.56 -5.22
CA LEU A 43 12.13 -7.93 -3.87
C LEU A 43 13.17 -9.06 -3.95
N PRO A 44 14.27 -8.97 -3.18
CA PRO A 44 15.21 -10.08 -3.09
C PRO A 44 14.49 -11.29 -2.49
N GLN A 45 14.75 -12.46 -3.06
CA GLN A 45 14.23 -13.75 -2.59
C GLN A 45 14.79 -14.06 -1.18
N ASP A 46 16.05 -13.69 -0.96
CA ASP A 46 16.77 -13.84 0.29
C ASP A 46 16.77 -12.53 1.06
N LYS A 47 15.64 -12.19 1.69
CA LYS A 47 15.65 -11.12 2.68
C LYS A 47 16.38 -11.62 3.90
N ILE A 48 17.56 -11.06 4.15
CA ILE A 48 18.26 -11.27 5.41
C ILE A 48 17.46 -10.53 6.49
N LEU A 49 16.51 -11.24 7.08
CA LEU A 49 15.84 -10.87 8.31
C LEU A 49 16.76 -11.28 9.46
N ARG A 50 17.45 -10.32 10.06
CA ARG A 50 18.23 -10.57 11.27
C ARG A 50 17.42 -10.06 12.46
N VAL A 51 17.13 -10.98 13.37
CA VAL A 51 16.75 -10.64 14.74
C VAL A 51 18.06 -10.57 15.52
N LEU A 52 18.30 -9.46 16.21
CA LEU A 52 19.45 -9.36 17.11
C LEU A 52 19.07 -10.02 18.43
N ASP A 53 19.83 -11.03 18.83
CA ASP A 53 19.73 -11.62 20.16
C ASP A 53 20.30 -10.64 21.20
N ASP A 54 19.85 -10.75 22.46
CA ASP A 54 20.34 -9.97 23.61
C ASP A 54 20.07 -8.45 23.63
N ILE A 55 19.02 -7.99 22.94
CA ILE A 55 18.48 -6.63 23.09
C ILE A 55 17.05 -6.72 23.65
N SER A 56 16.70 -5.83 24.59
CA SER A 56 15.37 -5.78 25.23
C SER A 56 14.22 -5.54 24.25
N PHE A 57 14.52 -4.98 23.08
CA PHE A 57 13.65 -4.96 21.91
C PHE A 57 14.27 -5.82 20.81
N LYS A 58 13.45 -6.55 20.05
CA LYS A 58 13.90 -7.43 18.95
C LYS A 58 13.80 -6.68 17.62
N PRO A 59 14.86 -6.00 17.13
CA PRO A 59 14.81 -5.34 15.84
C PRO A 59 14.69 -6.35 14.70
N VAL A 60 13.92 -5.97 13.70
CA VAL A 60 13.84 -6.64 12.41
C VAL A 60 14.65 -5.81 11.42
N ILE A 61 15.80 -6.33 10.99
CA ILE A 61 16.64 -5.69 9.98
C ILE A 61 16.23 -6.22 8.60
N LEU A 62 15.90 -5.32 7.67
CA LEU A 62 15.63 -5.63 6.27
C LEU A 62 16.72 -5.01 5.38
N VAL A 63 17.47 -5.85 4.68
CA VAL A 63 18.50 -5.39 3.74
C VAL A 63 17.90 -5.27 2.34
N LEU A 64 17.70 -4.03 1.87
CA LEU A 64 17.09 -3.73 0.56
C LEU A 64 17.97 -2.77 -0.28
N PRO A 65 19.09 -3.23 -0.85
CA PRO A 65 20.05 -2.36 -1.54
C PRO A 65 19.46 -1.68 -2.79
N GLU A 66 18.68 -2.42 -3.58
CA GLU A 66 18.06 -1.88 -4.79
C GLU A 66 17.01 -0.81 -4.47
N ARG A 67 16.29 -0.96 -3.35
CA ARG A 67 15.41 0.11 -2.84
C ARG A 67 16.19 1.37 -2.54
N PHE A 68 17.35 1.24 -1.89
CA PHE A 68 18.18 2.40 -1.55
C PHE A 68 18.71 3.10 -2.79
N LYS A 69 19.19 2.35 -3.79
CA LYS A 69 19.72 2.89 -5.05
C LYS A 69 18.63 3.53 -5.92
N LEU A 70 17.46 2.90 -5.98
CA LEU A 70 16.35 3.28 -6.88
C LEU A 70 15.27 4.11 -6.18
N ARG A 71 15.53 4.57 -4.94
CA ARG A 71 14.62 5.47 -4.22
C ARG A 71 14.39 6.75 -5.01
N ARG A 72 13.18 7.28 -4.90
CA ARG A 72 12.83 8.57 -5.51
C ARG A 72 13.79 9.64 -4.99
N ARG A 73 14.33 10.46 -5.89
CA ARG A 73 15.11 11.64 -5.50
C ARG A 73 14.15 12.68 -4.89
N PRO A 74 14.57 13.40 -3.83
CA PRO A 74 13.84 14.57 -3.36
C PRO A 74 13.50 15.47 -4.53
N THR A 75 12.25 15.91 -4.60
CA THR A 75 11.80 16.84 -5.63
C THR A 75 12.15 18.25 -5.15
N GLU A 76 12.86 19.01 -5.97
CA GLU A 76 13.10 20.42 -5.68
C GLU A 76 11.78 21.18 -5.85
N VAL A 77 11.34 21.83 -4.77
CA VAL A 77 10.14 22.68 -4.76
C VAL A 77 10.64 24.11 -4.67
N LEU A 78 10.43 24.89 -5.74
CA LEU A 78 10.88 26.28 -5.81
C LEU A 78 9.76 27.24 -5.35
N SER A 79 8.50 26.79 -5.46
CA SER A 79 7.32 27.53 -5.06
C SER A 79 6.23 26.62 -4.49
N LEU A 80 5.39 27.15 -3.60
CA LEU A 80 4.19 26.48 -3.11
C LEU A 80 3.15 26.21 -4.21
N ASN A 81 3.22 26.97 -5.30
CA ASN A 81 2.31 26.82 -6.45
C ASN A 81 2.88 25.90 -7.54
N ASP A 82 4.07 25.33 -7.34
CA ASP A 82 4.62 24.38 -8.30
C ASP A 82 3.69 23.15 -8.39
N PRO A 83 3.27 22.74 -9.59
CA PRO A 83 2.46 21.54 -9.73
C PRO A 83 3.27 20.32 -9.25
N PRO A 84 2.63 19.33 -8.62
CA PRO A 84 3.32 18.13 -8.19
C PRO A 84 3.92 17.42 -9.41
N THR A 85 5.24 17.28 -9.44
CA THR A 85 5.93 16.47 -10.44
C THR A 85 6.09 15.03 -9.93
N GLY A 86 5.86 14.04 -10.78
CA GLY A 86 5.93 12.62 -10.41
C GLY A 86 4.69 12.12 -9.65
N PHE A 87 4.86 11.09 -8.82
CA PHE A 87 3.75 10.45 -8.11
C PHE A 87 3.10 11.41 -7.11
N HIS A 88 1.76 11.47 -7.15
CA HIS A 88 0.90 12.04 -6.13
C HIS A 88 -0.43 11.27 -6.10
N PHE A 89 -1.10 11.23 -4.95
CA PHE A 89 -2.30 10.39 -4.76
C PHE A 89 -3.50 10.79 -5.63
N ASN A 90 -3.52 12.01 -6.17
CA ASN A 90 -4.57 12.47 -7.06
C ASN A 90 -4.34 12.03 -8.52
N ASN A 91 -3.17 11.47 -8.85
CA ASN A 91 -2.82 10.96 -10.18
C ASN A 91 -2.08 9.62 -10.03
N ILE A 92 -2.85 8.59 -9.71
CA ILE A 92 -2.36 7.23 -9.58
C ILE A 92 -2.44 6.56 -10.96
N ALA A 93 -1.35 5.93 -11.40
CA ALA A 93 -1.35 5.17 -12.64
C ALA A 93 -2.31 3.98 -12.52
N ARG A 94 -3.11 3.71 -13.55
CA ARG A 94 -4.14 2.64 -13.50
C ARG A 94 -3.55 1.26 -13.23
N GLU A 95 -2.30 1.04 -13.62
CA GLU A 95 -1.56 -0.19 -13.42
C GLU A 95 -1.12 -0.41 -11.97
N GLU A 96 -1.09 0.66 -11.16
CA GLU A 96 -0.78 0.61 -9.73
C GLU A 96 -2.02 0.26 -8.90
N ILE A 97 -3.23 0.43 -9.44
CA ILE A 97 -4.49 0.16 -8.75
C ILE A 97 -4.77 -1.35 -8.78
N LEU A 98 -4.72 -1.99 -7.60
CA LEU A 98 -5.02 -3.40 -7.46
C LEU A 98 -6.54 -3.60 -7.30
N LEU A 99 -7.16 -2.89 -6.35
CA LEU A 99 -8.58 -3.02 -6.05
C LEU A 99 -9.22 -1.65 -5.84
N SER A 100 -10.47 -1.52 -6.28
CA SER A 100 -11.41 -0.52 -5.74
C SER A 100 -12.23 -1.21 -4.67
N LEU A 101 -12.17 -0.72 -3.44
CA LEU A 101 -12.85 -1.32 -2.29
C LEU A 101 -14.19 -0.63 -2.07
N ASN A 102 -15.23 -1.43 -1.90
CA ASN A 102 -16.57 -0.93 -1.60
C ASN A 102 -17.17 -1.69 -0.41
N SER A 103 -17.67 -0.93 0.57
CA SER A 103 -18.30 -1.49 1.76
C SER A 103 -19.72 -1.93 1.44
N THR A 104 -20.07 -3.18 1.76
CA THR A 104 -21.48 -3.64 1.68
C THR A 104 -22.29 -3.29 2.92
N ASN A 105 -21.66 -2.72 3.96
CA ASN A 105 -22.30 -2.49 5.26
C ASN A 105 -22.98 -1.11 5.37
N GLY A 106 -22.99 -0.30 4.30
CA GLY A 106 -23.62 1.02 4.28
C GLY A 106 -24.71 1.11 3.21
N ASN A 107 -25.72 1.95 3.46
CA ASN A 107 -26.77 2.31 2.48
C ASN A 107 -26.27 3.27 1.38
N SER A 108 -24.96 3.51 1.32
CA SER A 108 -24.32 4.38 0.35
C SER A 108 -24.31 3.71 -1.02
N VAL A 109 -24.70 4.44 -2.06
CA VAL A 109 -24.50 4.00 -3.45
C VAL A 109 -22.99 3.74 -3.65
N PRO A 110 -22.59 2.59 -4.22
CA PRO A 110 -21.21 2.32 -4.58
C PRO A 110 -20.63 3.49 -5.38
N LYS A 111 -19.63 4.18 -4.83
CA LYS A 111 -18.84 5.15 -5.61
C LYS A 111 -17.59 4.44 -6.07
N GLU A 112 -17.45 4.29 -7.38
CA GLU A 112 -16.17 3.84 -7.93
C GLU A 112 -15.06 4.80 -7.49
N GLU A 113 -13.89 4.24 -7.17
CA GLU A 113 -12.70 4.99 -6.77
C GLU A 113 -12.79 5.75 -5.42
N SER A 114 -13.80 5.48 -4.58
CA SER A 114 -13.87 6.09 -3.23
C SER A 114 -12.83 5.56 -2.26
N LEU A 115 -12.38 4.32 -2.45
CA LEU A 115 -11.33 3.70 -1.63
C LEU A 115 -10.50 2.78 -2.51
N LEU A 116 -9.27 3.17 -2.78
CA LEU A 116 -8.36 2.39 -3.62
C LEU A 116 -7.37 1.63 -2.74
N LEU A 117 -7.11 0.39 -3.11
CA LEU A 117 -5.95 -0.36 -2.66
C LEU A 117 -4.96 -0.41 -3.81
N ILE A 118 -3.82 0.24 -3.64
CA ILE A 118 -2.81 0.39 -4.69
C ILE A 118 -1.52 -0.32 -4.27
N ALA A 119 -0.80 -0.88 -5.25
CA ALA A 119 0.50 -1.48 -5.02
C ALA A 119 1.50 -0.38 -4.63
N ASN A 120 2.28 -0.60 -3.57
CA ASN A 120 3.45 0.24 -3.37
C ASN A 120 4.55 -0.21 -4.33
N ILE A 121 4.78 0.57 -5.40
CA ILE A 121 5.80 0.27 -6.43
C ILE A 121 7.25 0.27 -5.90
N SER A 122 7.45 0.68 -4.64
CA SER A 122 8.71 0.57 -3.89
C SER A 122 8.48 -0.24 -2.60
N PRO A 123 8.20 -1.56 -2.72
CA PRO A 123 7.80 -2.38 -1.59
C PRO A 123 8.96 -2.64 -0.62
N PHE A 124 8.62 -2.85 0.66
CA PHE A 124 9.55 -3.40 1.66
C PHE A 124 9.40 -4.91 1.79
N THR A 125 8.17 -5.40 1.67
CA THR A 125 7.72 -6.79 1.83
C THR A 125 6.78 -7.17 0.70
N PRO A 126 6.57 -8.47 0.43
CA PRO A 126 5.44 -8.90 -0.39
C PRO A 126 4.14 -8.29 0.15
N LEU A 127 3.20 -8.01 -0.75
CA LEU A 127 1.90 -7.42 -0.44
C LEU A 127 1.95 -6.01 0.17
N HIS A 128 3.09 -5.32 0.10
CA HIS A 128 3.15 -3.91 0.53
C HIS A 128 2.27 -3.05 -0.41
N CYS A 129 1.18 -2.55 0.15
CA CYS A 129 0.15 -1.78 -0.55
C CYS A 129 -0.13 -0.48 0.22
N LEU A 130 -0.82 0.46 -0.43
CA LEU A 130 -1.32 1.68 0.17
C LEU A 130 -2.85 1.69 0.07
N LEU A 131 -3.50 2.12 1.13
CA LEU A 131 -4.93 2.36 1.16
C LEU A 131 -5.18 3.86 0.95
N VAL A 132 -5.89 4.22 -0.12
CA VAL A 132 -6.07 5.60 -0.55
C VAL A 132 -7.57 5.92 -0.58
N PRO A 133 -8.11 6.56 0.48
CA PRO A 133 -9.48 7.04 0.48
C PRO A 133 -9.60 8.30 -0.39
N GLU A 134 -10.65 8.33 -1.21
CA GLU A 134 -11.15 9.50 -1.93
C GLU A 134 -10.04 10.35 -2.59
N PRO A 135 -9.21 9.79 -3.48
CA PRO A 135 -8.07 10.48 -4.08
C PRO A 135 -8.46 11.80 -4.78
N GLN A 136 -9.65 11.85 -5.37
CA GLN A 136 -10.15 13.04 -6.07
C GLN A 136 -10.58 14.17 -5.12
N ALA A 137 -10.81 13.88 -3.84
CA ALA A 137 -11.17 14.89 -2.86
C ALA A 137 -9.96 15.74 -2.40
N CYS A 138 -8.73 15.34 -2.78
CA CYS A 138 -7.50 16.06 -2.47
C CYS A 138 -7.34 16.38 -0.97
N PHE A 139 -7.80 15.48 -0.09
CA PHE A 139 -7.72 15.72 1.35
C PHE A 139 -6.27 15.85 1.80
N ASN A 140 -6.03 16.83 2.68
CA ASN A 140 -4.77 16.90 3.41
C ASN A 140 -4.56 15.62 4.21
N GLN A 141 -3.31 15.18 4.34
CA GLN A 141 -2.96 14.05 5.19
C GLN A 141 -3.13 14.43 6.66
N VAL A 142 -4.34 14.25 7.18
CA VAL A 142 -4.67 14.46 8.58
C VAL A 142 -4.87 13.10 9.23
N ARG A 143 -4.20 12.86 10.35
CA ARG A 143 -4.38 11.62 11.12
C ARG A 143 -5.73 11.69 11.83
N THR A 144 -6.76 11.07 11.26
CA THR A 144 -8.06 10.94 11.94
C THR A 144 -7.95 9.93 13.07
N VAL A 145 -8.55 10.25 14.23
CA VAL A 145 -8.58 9.40 15.44
C VAL A 145 -9.18 8.00 15.17
N VAL A 146 -9.93 7.84 14.08
CA VAL A 146 -10.69 6.63 13.72
C VAL A 146 -9.90 5.67 12.80
N SER A 147 -8.64 5.95 12.45
CA SER A 147 -7.83 4.98 11.71
C SER A 147 -7.66 3.70 12.55
N PRO A 148 -8.00 2.50 12.03
CA PRO A 148 -7.79 1.27 12.77
C PRO A 148 -6.31 1.18 13.18
N PRO A 149 -5.98 0.67 14.37
CA PRO A 149 -4.62 0.67 14.91
C PRO A 149 -3.57 -0.05 14.05
N ASN A 150 -3.97 -0.75 12.98
CA ASN A 150 -3.11 -1.50 12.08
C ASN A 150 -3.08 -0.98 10.63
N VAL A 151 -3.71 0.15 10.31
CA VAL A 151 -3.56 0.79 8.99
C VAL A 151 -2.45 1.84 9.09
N LEU A 152 -1.22 1.39 8.89
CA LEU A 152 -0.07 2.28 8.72
C LEU A 152 -0.17 2.95 7.34
N LEU A 153 -0.82 4.12 7.30
CA LEU A 153 -0.55 5.12 6.27
C LEU A 153 0.88 5.60 6.52
N PHE A 154 1.86 5.03 5.81
CA PHE A 154 3.22 5.54 5.87
C PHE A 154 3.25 6.93 5.22
N PRO A 155 3.62 8.00 5.95
CA PRO A 155 4.14 9.18 5.29
C PRO A 155 5.44 8.77 4.60
N ALA A 156 5.50 8.95 3.28
CA ALA A 156 6.74 8.84 2.56
C ALA A 156 7.62 10.03 2.94
N TYR A 157 8.64 9.78 3.77
CA TYR A 157 9.84 10.62 3.88
C TYR A 157 11.02 9.84 3.30
#